data_AF-A0A916GSC2-F1
#
_entry.id   AF-A0A916GSC2-F1
#
_cell.length_a   1.000
_cell.length_b   1.000
_cell.length_c   1.000
_cell.angle_alpha   90.00
_cell.angle_beta   90.00
_cell.angle_gamma   90.00
#
_symmetry.space_group_name_H-M   'P 1'
#
loop_
_entity.id
_entity.type
_entity.pdbx_description
1 polymer ?
#
loop_
_entity_poly.entity_id
_entity_poly.type
_entity_poly.pdbx_seq_one_letter_code
_entity_poly.pdbx_strand_id
1 'polypeptide(L)'
;MAEPAKTTKPPKAPTAQRIAAKKKAQKKQQQQLLLIGGVVVATIIAVVAVIYLTQKEATKVCGIDDTSCFSTYAGIPLSADLQSEAKRDDAGVKLASDVMEGVERGVTEDGIPYIGSPNAPIVFAEFSDFSCPHCAEYAPEVERIIKDFVRTGQARLEYYPMTFVGQAFSAKATDAAVCADKQGAFWEFHTQLFDLAQAEGHEAFNTNRLIELADDMGLDTDELRSCINSNYGQQVRAAASELQSTLGVNSTPTVVYRAGGSQSDADWRFFTSSNGERATRGSYDEVAALVRQYNSPDAGQ
;
A
#
# COMPACT_ATOMS: atom_id res chain seq x y z
N MET A 1 85.45 -35.38 12.85
CA MET A 1 85.53 -36.70 12.17
C MET A 1 84.11 -37.23 12.04
N ALA A 2 83.77 -37.77 10.88
CA ALA A 2 82.41 -37.94 10.36
C ALA A 2 81.63 -39.18 10.87
N GLU A 3 80.30 -39.02 10.91
CA GLU A 3 79.17 -40.00 10.76
C GLU A 3 78.99 -41.19 11.75
N PRO A 4 77.75 -41.75 11.94
CA PRO A 4 76.79 -42.14 10.89
C PRO A 4 75.32 -41.68 11.04
N ALA A 5 74.67 -41.52 9.89
CA ALA A 5 73.24 -41.34 9.74
C ALA A 5 72.43 -42.59 10.15
N LYS A 6 71.35 -42.40 10.94
CA LYS A 6 70.38 -43.46 11.25
C LYS A 6 69.38 -43.60 10.10
N THR A 7 69.41 -44.76 9.46
CA THR A 7 68.41 -45.21 8.47
C THR A 7 67.05 -45.43 9.13
N THR A 8 66.02 -44.71 8.69
CA THR A 8 64.62 -45.03 9.02
C THR A 8 64.02 -45.96 7.95
N LYS A 9 63.38 -47.03 8.41
CA LYS A 9 62.74 -48.07 7.60
C LYS A 9 61.41 -47.55 7.02
N PRO A 10 61.07 -47.82 5.75
CA PRO A 10 59.83 -47.31 5.17
C PRO A 10 58.59 -48.04 5.76
N PRO A 11 57.44 -47.36 5.87
CA PRO A 11 56.21 -47.96 6.37
C PRO A 11 55.66 -48.99 5.38
N LYS A 12 55.24 -50.15 5.89
CA LYS A 12 54.63 -51.22 5.08
C LYS A 12 53.30 -50.72 4.47
N ALA A 13 53.19 -50.85 3.15
CA ALA A 13 51.96 -50.56 2.41
C ALA A 13 50.78 -51.41 2.93
N PRO A 14 49.56 -50.86 3.03
CA PRO A 14 48.40 -51.61 3.47
C PRO A 14 48.05 -52.70 2.45
N THR A 15 47.92 -53.94 2.95
CA THR A 15 47.61 -55.15 2.17
C THR A 15 46.34 -54.97 1.34
N ALA A 16 46.35 -55.43 0.09
CA ALA A 16 45.22 -55.36 -0.86
C ALA A 16 43.87 -55.82 -0.28
N GLN A 17 43.88 -56.74 0.67
CA GLN A 17 42.70 -57.22 1.40
C GLN A 17 41.99 -56.11 2.21
N ARG A 18 42.73 -55.18 2.83
CA ARG A 18 42.15 -54.03 3.57
C ARG A 18 41.49 -53.02 2.63
N ILE A 19 42.05 -52.83 1.44
CA ILE A 19 41.49 -51.94 0.41
C ILE A 19 40.18 -52.55 -0.15
N ALA A 20 40.16 -53.86 -0.41
CA ALA A 20 38.98 -54.57 -0.87
C ALA A 20 37.84 -54.57 0.16
N ALA A 21 38.14 -54.72 1.46
CA ALA A 21 37.16 -54.66 2.53
C ALA A 21 36.50 -53.28 2.66
N LYS A 22 37.28 -52.19 2.58
CA LYS A 22 36.75 -50.82 2.59
C LYS A 22 35.86 -50.52 1.39
N LYS A 23 36.24 -50.97 0.18
CA LYS A 23 35.40 -50.80 -1.03
C LYS A 23 34.07 -51.54 -0.92
N LYS A 24 34.04 -52.75 -0.36
CA LYS A 24 32.79 -53.49 -0.10
C LYS A 24 31.90 -52.79 0.93
N ALA A 25 32.48 -52.27 2.01
CA ALA A 25 31.75 -51.54 3.04
C ALA A 25 31.17 -50.21 2.51
N GLN A 26 31.96 -49.45 1.74
CA GLN A 26 31.50 -48.22 1.08
C GLN A 26 30.35 -48.49 0.10
N LYS A 27 30.42 -49.55 -0.71
CA LYS A 27 29.34 -49.91 -1.63
C LYS A 27 28.04 -50.26 -0.88
N LYS A 28 28.14 -50.98 0.24
CA LYS A 28 26.98 -51.31 1.10
C LYS A 28 26.38 -50.06 1.75
N GLN A 29 27.22 -49.14 2.23
CA GLN A 29 26.78 -47.87 2.83
C GLN A 29 26.14 -46.94 1.78
N GLN A 30 26.73 -46.85 0.58
CA GLN A 30 26.17 -46.08 -0.54
C GLN A 30 24.83 -46.65 -1.00
N GLN A 31 24.70 -47.98 -1.08
CA GLN A 31 23.44 -48.63 -1.42
C GLN A 31 22.38 -48.42 -0.33
N GLN A 32 22.75 -48.43 0.95
CA GLN A 32 21.84 -48.09 2.04
C GLN A 32 21.40 -46.62 2.02
N LEU A 33 22.31 -45.68 1.71
CA LEU A 33 21.97 -44.26 1.55
C LEU A 33 21.01 -44.01 0.38
N LEU A 34 21.20 -44.71 -0.75
CA LEU A 34 20.28 -44.65 -1.89
C LEU A 34 18.90 -45.22 -1.55
N LEU A 35 18.84 -46.32 -0.79
CA LEU A 35 17.57 -46.90 -0.34
C LEU A 35 16.83 -45.96 0.63
N ILE A 36 17.53 -45.40 1.62
CA ILE A 36 16.92 -44.46 2.58
C ILE A 36 16.46 -43.18 1.89
N GLY A 37 17.29 -42.60 1.00
CA GLY A 37 16.92 -41.40 0.23
C GLY A 37 15.73 -41.63 -0.70
N GLY A 38 15.67 -42.81 -1.34
CA GLY A 38 14.53 -43.20 -2.17
C GLY A 38 13.22 -43.31 -1.39
N VAL A 39 13.25 -43.89 -0.18
CA VAL A 39 12.07 -43.98 0.69
C VAL A 39 11.61 -42.59 1.14
N VAL A 40 12.53 -41.72 1.57
CA VAL A 40 12.18 -40.35 2.01
C VAL A 40 11.54 -39.55 0.87
N VAL A 41 12.13 -39.57 -0.33
CA VAL A 41 11.58 -38.88 -1.50
C VAL A 41 10.21 -39.45 -1.88
N ALA A 42 10.05 -40.77 -1.86
CA ALA A 42 8.75 -41.41 -2.12
C ALA A 42 7.70 -41.01 -1.08
N THR A 43 8.07 -40.91 0.21
CA THR A 43 7.14 -40.44 1.26
C THR A 43 6.76 -38.98 1.10
N ILE A 44 7.70 -38.10 0.72
CA ILE A 44 7.41 -36.69 0.46
C ILE A 44 6.48 -36.54 -0.74
N ILE A 45 6.74 -37.25 -1.82
CA ILE A 45 5.87 -37.24 -3.01
C ILE A 45 4.47 -37.76 -2.66
N ALA A 46 4.36 -38.83 -1.86
CA ALA A 46 3.07 -39.34 -1.41
C ALA A 46 2.31 -38.33 -0.53
N VAL A 47 3.01 -37.64 0.39
CA VAL A 47 2.39 -36.59 1.24
C VAL A 47 1.94 -35.41 0.38
N VAL A 48 2.75 -34.93 -0.56
CA VAL A 48 2.36 -33.85 -1.48
C VAL A 48 1.19 -34.28 -2.37
N ALA A 49 1.17 -35.52 -2.86
CA ALA A 49 0.05 -36.06 -3.62
C ALA A 49 -1.22 -36.15 -2.76
N VAL A 50 -1.13 -36.58 -1.50
CA VAL A 50 -2.27 -36.59 -0.57
C VAL A 50 -2.75 -35.17 -0.30
N ILE A 51 -1.86 -34.21 -0.06
CA ILE A 51 -2.22 -32.79 0.12
C ILE A 51 -2.94 -32.27 -1.13
N TYR A 52 -2.37 -32.51 -2.32
CA TYR A 52 -2.97 -32.09 -3.59
C TYR A 52 -4.34 -32.75 -3.83
N LEU A 53 -4.52 -34.01 -3.46
CA LEU A 53 -5.80 -34.72 -3.55
C LEU A 53 -6.80 -34.21 -2.52
N THR A 54 -6.39 -33.86 -1.29
CA THR A 54 -7.27 -33.25 -0.28
C THR A 54 -7.67 -31.82 -0.64
N GLN A 55 -6.82 -31.07 -1.34
CA GLN A 55 -7.15 -29.73 -1.86
C GLN A 55 -8.16 -29.79 -3.03
N LYS A 56 -8.28 -30.94 -3.70
CA LYS A 56 -9.22 -31.12 -4.82
C LYS A 56 -10.69 -31.19 -4.35
N GLU A 57 -10.94 -31.44 -3.07
CA GLU A 57 -12.31 -31.50 -2.51
C GLU A 57 -12.68 -30.30 -1.62
N ALA A 58 -11.77 -29.34 -1.41
CA ALA A 58 -11.98 -28.19 -0.53
C ALA A 58 -12.14 -26.84 -1.27
N THR A 59 -12.43 -26.85 -2.57
CA THR A 59 -12.83 -25.64 -3.33
C THR A 59 -14.08 -25.89 -4.14
N LYS A 60 -15.18 -26.20 -3.46
CA LYS A 60 -16.46 -25.62 -3.87
C LYS A 60 -16.54 -24.25 -3.22
N VAL A 61 -15.88 -23.28 -3.85
CA VAL A 61 -16.12 -21.87 -3.56
C VAL A 61 -17.60 -21.65 -3.82
N CYS A 62 -18.31 -21.22 -2.78
CA CYS A 62 -19.70 -20.82 -2.93
C CYS A 62 -19.72 -19.61 -3.85
N GLY A 63 -20.38 -19.73 -5.00
CA GLY A 63 -20.69 -18.57 -5.83
C GLY A 63 -21.64 -17.65 -5.08
N ILE A 64 -21.63 -16.36 -5.45
CA ILE A 64 -22.40 -15.27 -4.83
C ILE A 64 -23.93 -15.50 -4.88
N ASP A 65 -24.40 -16.58 -5.52
CA ASP A 65 -25.79 -16.81 -5.86
C ASP A 65 -26.46 -17.97 -5.07
N ASP A 66 -25.72 -18.74 -4.27
CA ASP A 66 -26.24 -19.95 -3.61
C ASP A 66 -26.67 -19.71 -2.16
N THR A 67 -27.98 -19.53 -1.94
CA THR A 67 -28.61 -19.29 -0.62
C THR A 67 -28.59 -20.50 0.32
N SER A 68 -27.93 -21.61 -0.05
CA SER A 68 -27.95 -22.86 0.72
C SER A 68 -26.72 -23.09 1.62
N CYS A 69 -25.77 -22.15 1.68
CA CYS A 69 -24.54 -22.31 2.47
C CYS A 69 -24.49 -21.39 3.71
N PHE A 70 -25.59 -21.34 4.48
CA PHE A 70 -25.60 -20.68 5.78
C PHE A 70 -25.10 -21.65 6.87
N SER A 71 -23.81 -21.62 7.18
CA SER A 71 -23.25 -22.35 8.31
C SER A 71 -23.47 -21.55 9.60
N THR A 72 -24.22 -22.15 10.51
CA THR A 72 -24.56 -21.64 11.84
C THR A 72 -23.30 -21.37 12.67
N TYR A 73 -23.03 -20.12 13.04
CA TYR A 73 -22.12 -19.81 14.14
C TYR A 73 -22.93 -19.85 15.45
N ALA A 74 -22.52 -20.70 16.40
CA ALA A 74 -23.08 -20.79 17.76
C ALA A 74 -24.60 -21.05 17.92
N GLY A 75 -25.28 -21.62 16.92
CA GLY A 75 -26.66 -22.12 17.09
C GLY A 75 -27.75 -21.04 17.22
N ILE A 76 -27.44 -19.78 16.93
CA ILE A 76 -28.42 -18.69 16.94
C ILE A 76 -28.74 -18.34 15.49
N PRO A 77 -30.01 -18.40 15.03
CA PRO A 77 -30.38 -17.86 13.74
C PRO A 77 -30.17 -16.34 13.78
N LEU A 78 -29.18 -15.85 13.03
CA LEU A 78 -29.02 -14.42 12.79
C LEU A 78 -30.27 -13.97 12.03
N SER A 79 -31.14 -13.21 12.69
CA SER A 79 -32.29 -12.60 12.02
C SER A 79 -31.79 -11.76 10.84
N ALA A 80 -32.56 -11.78 9.75
CA ALA A 80 -32.25 -11.06 8.51
C ALA A 80 -31.97 -9.56 8.70
N ASP A 81 -32.31 -9.01 9.87
CA ASP A 81 -32.16 -7.60 10.23
C ASP A 81 -30.73 -7.18 10.60
N LEU A 82 -29.79 -8.11 10.83
CA LEU A 82 -28.36 -7.78 11.02
C LEU A 82 -27.54 -7.84 9.71
N GLN A 83 -28.13 -8.34 8.62
CA GLN A 83 -27.47 -8.33 7.30
C GLN A 83 -27.54 -6.96 6.61
N SER A 84 -28.39 -6.05 7.08
CA SER A 84 -28.42 -4.66 6.59
C SER A 84 -27.35 -3.76 7.20
N GLU A 85 -26.61 -4.21 8.22
CA GLU A 85 -25.52 -3.41 8.83
C GLU A 85 -24.12 -3.92 8.45
N ALA A 86 -24.01 -5.14 7.91
CA ALA A 86 -22.73 -5.73 7.47
C ALA A 86 -22.55 -5.74 5.94
N LYS A 87 -23.58 -5.38 5.17
CA LYS A 87 -23.43 -5.00 3.77
C LYS A 87 -23.08 -3.50 3.74
N ARG A 88 -21.86 -3.16 4.16
CA ARG A 88 -21.32 -1.82 3.92
C ARG A 88 -21.46 -1.53 2.43
N ASP A 89 -22.16 -0.46 2.18
CA ASP A 89 -22.80 -0.14 0.92
C ASP A 89 -21.73 0.00 -0.17
N ASP A 90 -21.84 -0.80 -1.22
CA ASP A 90 -21.21 -0.55 -2.53
C ASP A 90 -21.47 0.89 -3.03
N ALA A 91 -22.48 1.56 -2.47
CA ALA A 91 -22.74 2.97 -2.66
C ALA A 91 -21.58 3.89 -2.22
N GLY A 92 -20.81 3.57 -1.16
CA GLY A 92 -19.71 4.42 -0.69
C GLY A 92 -18.52 4.44 -1.66
N VAL A 93 -18.09 3.25 -2.11
CA VAL A 93 -17.06 3.07 -3.16
C VAL A 93 -17.50 3.77 -4.45
N LYS A 94 -18.76 3.56 -4.83
CA LYS A 94 -19.33 4.18 -6.03
C LYS A 94 -19.43 5.70 -5.91
N LEU A 95 -19.83 6.24 -4.76
CA LEU A 95 -19.96 7.69 -4.55
C LEU A 95 -18.62 8.43 -4.67
N ALA A 96 -17.55 7.90 -4.08
CA ALA A 96 -16.21 8.50 -4.19
C ALA A 96 -15.67 8.41 -5.63
N SER A 97 -15.84 7.26 -6.28
CA SER A 97 -15.53 7.07 -7.71
C SER A 97 -16.33 8.03 -8.59
N ASP A 98 -17.64 8.17 -8.37
CA ASP A 98 -18.53 9.05 -9.15
C ASP A 98 -18.11 10.53 -9.00
N VAL A 99 -17.60 10.95 -7.83
CA VAL A 99 -17.10 12.31 -7.56
C VAL A 99 -15.75 12.59 -8.21
N MET A 100 -14.95 11.59 -8.54
CA MET A 100 -13.64 11.74 -9.18
C MET A 100 -13.65 11.37 -10.68
N GLU A 101 -14.69 10.69 -11.15
CA GLU A 101 -14.81 10.27 -12.54
C GLU A 101 -14.76 11.45 -13.52
N GLY A 102 -13.83 11.35 -14.48
CA GLY A 102 -13.63 12.35 -15.54
C GLY A 102 -12.93 13.63 -15.09
N VAL A 103 -12.48 13.72 -13.83
CA VAL A 103 -11.65 14.85 -13.38
C VAL A 103 -10.21 14.61 -13.83
N GLU A 104 -9.57 15.65 -14.38
CA GLU A 104 -8.16 15.59 -14.77
C GLU A 104 -7.28 15.26 -13.55
N ARG A 105 -6.23 14.46 -13.73
CA ARG A 105 -5.35 13.98 -12.65
C ARG A 105 -3.97 13.65 -13.20
N GLY A 106 -2.98 13.58 -12.33
CA GLY A 106 -1.62 13.19 -12.69
C GLY A 106 -0.65 13.31 -11.53
N VAL A 107 0.64 13.37 -11.85
CA VAL A 107 1.73 13.56 -10.88
C VAL A 107 2.58 14.77 -11.24
N THR A 108 3.09 15.47 -10.23
CA THR A 108 4.13 16.49 -10.42
C THR A 108 5.44 15.84 -10.85
N GLU A 109 6.44 16.66 -11.19
CA GLU A 109 7.78 16.18 -11.55
C GLU A 109 8.41 15.32 -10.44
N ASP A 110 8.14 15.66 -9.17
CA ASP A 110 8.62 14.93 -8.00
C ASP A 110 7.73 13.74 -7.59
N GLY A 111 6.70 13.44 -8.39
CA GLY A 111 5.79 12.32 -8.16
C GLY A 111 4.66 12.59 -7.17
N ILE A 112 4.38 13.85 -6.81
CA ILE A 112 3.26 14.21 -5.94
C ILE A 112 1.94 14.05 -6.74
N PRO A 113 1.01 13.20 -6.28
CA PRO A 113 -0.28 13.01 -6.95
C PRO A 113 -1.15 14.26 -6.86
N TYR A 114 -1.85 14.58 -7.95
CA TYR A 114 -2.82 15.67 -8.00
C TYR A 114 -4.12 15.29 -8.72
N ILE A 115 -5.19 16.03 -8.41
CA ILE A 115 -6.47 16.02 -9.10
C ILE A 115 -6.90 17.45 -9.39
N GLY A 116 -7.45 17.67 -10.59
CA GLY A 116 -7.80 18.98 -11.14
C GLY A 116 -6.94 19.41 -12.32
N SER A 117 -7.36 20.51 -12.92
CA SER A 117 -6.66 21.14 -14.04
C SER A 117 -5.23 21.55 -13.64
N PRO A 118 -4.18 21.20 -14.42
CA PRO A 118 -2.83 21.67 -14.21
C PRO A 118 -2.68 23.20 -14.24
N ASN A 119 -3.63 23.88 -14.91
CA ASN A 119 -3.68 25.33 -15.04
C ASN A 119 -4.69 25.98 -14.08
N ALA A 120 -5.16 25.25 -13.06
CA ALA A 120 -6.09 25.80 -12.10
C ALA A 120 -5.51 27.05 -11.42
N PRO A 121 -6.29 28.13 -11.26
CA PRO A 121 -5.80 29.38 -10.69
C PRO A 121 -5.49 29.28 -9.20
N ILE A 122 -6.03 28.27 -8.52
CA ILE A 122 -5.75 27.93 -7.12
C ILE A 122 -5.24 26.50 -7.08
N VAL A 123 -4.18 26.28 -6.30
CA VAL A 123 -3.66 24.95 -6.00
C VAL A 123 -3.63 24.79 -4.49
N PHE A 124 -4.25 23.72 -4.00
CA PHE A 124 -4.20 23.28 -2.63
C PHE A 124 -3.17 22.18 -2.48
N ALA A 125 -2.34 22.23 -1.43
CA ALA A 125 -1.51 21.12 -1.01
C ALA A 125 -2.03 20.60 0.33
N GLU A 126 -2.46 19.35 0.36
CA GLU A 126 -2.92 18.65 1.54
C GLU A 126 -1.80 17.77 2.10
N PHE A 127 -1.25 18.14 3.26
CA PHE A 127 -0.38 17.31 4.04
C PHE A 127 -1.22 16.38 4.91
N SER A 128 -1.21 15.09 4.59
CA SER A 128 -2.15 14.12 5.14
C SER A 128 -1.45 12.80 5.42
N ASP A 129 -1.98 12.04 6.38
CA ASP A 129 -1.41 10.77 6.82
C ASP A 129 -2.53 9.73 6.90
N PHE A 130 -2.42 8.66 6.12
CA PHE A 130 -3.44 7.59 6.07
C PHE A 130 -3.73 6.92 7.42
N SER A 131 -2.80 6.96 8.38
CA SER A 131 -3.01 6.41 9.72
C SER A 131 -3.54 7.45 10.72
N CYS A 132 -3.68 8.72 10.33
CA CYS A 132 -4.14 9.79 11.21
C CYS A 132 -5.67 9.86 11.25
N PRO A 133 -6.31 9.69 12.43
CA PRO A 133 -7.76 9.73 12.55
C PRO A 133 -8.37 11.06 12.09
N HIS A 134 -7.71 12.19 12.37
CA HIS A 134 -8.18 13.50 11.93
C HIS A 134 -8.09 13.72 10.41
N CYS A 135 -7.20 12.99 9.73
CA CYS A 135 -7.15 13.00 8.27
C CYS A 135 -8.33 12.22 7.70
N ALA A 136 -8.66 11.06 8.28
CA ALA A 136 -9.84 10.29 7.91
C ALA A 136 -11.14 11.08 8.13
N GLU A 137 -11.24 11.82 9.26
CA GLU A 137 -12.37 12.73 9.53
C GLU A 137 -12.47 13.89 8.52
N TYR A 138 -11.36 14.30 7.92
CA TYR A 138 -11.31 15.40 6.95
C TYR A 138 -11.55 14.97 5.50
N ALA A 139 -11.30 13.71 5.16
CA ALA A 139 -11.45 13.18 3.80
C ALA A 139 -12.81 13.50 3.14
N PRO A 140 -13.98 13.43 3.84
CA PRO A 140 -15.26 13.82 3.24
C PRO A 140 -15.34 15.31 2.85
N GLU A 141 -14.65 16.19 3.58
CA GLU A 141 -14.57 17.61 3.25
C GLU A 141 -13.70 17.84 2.01
N VAL A 142 -12.61 17.07 1.87
CA VAL A 142 -11.78 17.04 0.66
C VAL A 142 -12.57 16.58 -0.56
N GLU A 143 -13.34 15.51 -0.45
CA GLU A 143 -14.21 15.03 -1.54
C GLU A 143 -15.22 16.09 -1.98
N ARG A 144 -15.78 16.85 -1.02
CA ARG A 144 -16.67 17.97 -1.33
C ARG A 144 -15.93 19.10 -2.07
N ILE A 145 -14.71 19.44 -1.67
CA ILE A 145 -13.86 20.41 -2.37
C ILE A 145 -13.56 19.94 -3.80
N ILE A 146 -13.26 18.64 -3.98
CA ILE A 146 -13.03 18.04 -5.29
C ILE A 146 -14.26 18.20 -6.17
N LYS A 147 -15.43 17.82 -5.65
CA LYS A 147 -16.71 17.90 -6.36
C LYS A 147 -17.04 19.32 -6.82
N ASP A 148 -16.93 20.29 -5.92
CA ASP A 148 -17.48 21.63 -6.14
C ASP A 148 -16.49 22.56 -6.87
N PHE A 149 -15.18 22.41 -6.64
CA PHE A 149 -14.16 23.34 -7.15
C PHE A 149 -13.14 22.71 -8.08
N VAL A 150 -12.69 21.48 -7.79
CA VAL A 150 -11.64 20.84 -8.60
C VAL A 150 -12.21 20.34 -9.93
N ARG A 151 -13.33 19.62 -9.87
CA ARG A 151 -14.06 19.12 -11.04
C ARG A 151 -14.47 20.24 -12.00
N THR A 152 -14.71 21.45 -11.48
CA THR A 152 -15.09 22.63 -12.27
C THR A 152 -13.88 23.41 -12.80
N GLY A 153 -12.65 22.95 -12.54
CA GLY A 153 -11.40 23.58 -13.01
C GLY A 153 -11.00 24.83 -12.23
N GLN A 154 -11.73 25.18 -11.17
CA GLN A 154 -11.46 26.38 -10.35
C GLN A 154 -10.29 26.17 -9.37
N ALA A 155 -9.97 24.91 -9.07
CA ALA A 155 -8.89 24.52 -8.19
C ALA A 155 -8.21 23.22 -8.65
N ARG A 156 -6.99 23.00 -8.16
CA ARG A 156 -6.29 21.72 -8.15
C ARG A 156 -5.96 21.34 -6.73
N LEU A 157 -5.96 20.05 -6.42
CA LEU A 157 -5.53 19.51 -5.14
C LEU A 157 -4.32 18.59 -5.36
N GLU A 158 -3.26 18.81 -4.61
CA GLU A 158 -2.05 17.99 -4.54
C GLU A 158 -2.00 17.29 -3.17
N TYR A 159 -1.75 15.99 -3.15
CA TYR A 159 -1.68 15.19 -1.92
C TYR A 159 -0.23 14.96 -1.50
N TYR A 160 0.16 15.52 -0.36
CA TYR A 160 1.49 15.42 0.22
C TYR A 160 1.49 14.38 1.37
N PRO A 161 1.94 13.13 1.13
CA PRO A 161 1.85 12.06 2.12
C PRO A 161 2.83 12.26 3.28
N MET A 162 2.30 12.20 4.50
CA MET A 162 3.03 12.25 5.77
C MET A 162 2.98 10.90 6.48
N THR A 163 3.95 10.66 7.36
CA THR A 163 4.05 9.42 8.16
C THR A 163 4.28 9.73 9.65
N PHE A 164 3.50 10.66 10.19
CA PHE A 164 3.59 11.10 11.59
C PHE A 164 2.94 10.11 12.56
N VAL A 165 1.86 9.44 12.13
CA VAL A 165 1.11 8.42 12.89
C VAL A 165 1.38 7.06 12.25
N GLY A 166 1.47 5.98 13.03
CA GLY A 166 1.68 4.62 12.51
C GLY A 166 3.03 4.33 11.82
N GLN A 167 3.80 5.37 11.44
CA GLN A 167 5.12 5.33 10.81
C GLN A 167 5.19 4.37 9.61
N ALA A 168 5.65 3.15 9.84
CA ALA A 168 5.80 2.12 8.80
C ALA A 168 4.46 1.76 8.14
N PHE A 169 3.35 1.84 8.88
CA PHE A 169 2.01 1.61 8.33
C PHE A 169 1.62 2.70 7.33
N SER A 170 1.76 3.97 7.69
CA SER A 170 1.51 5.09 6.75
C SER A 170 2.45 5.10 5.57
N ALA A 171 3.72 4.71 5.77
CA ALA A 171 4.66 4.54 4.66
C ALA A 171 4.16 3.48 3.68
N LYS A 172 3.70 2.32 4.15
CA LYS A 172 3.15 1.26 3.29
C LYS A 172 1.86 1.70 2.59
N ALA A 173 0.96 2.38 3.29
CA ALA A 173 -0.27 2.94 2.71
C ALA A 173 0.07 3.94 1.60
N THR A 174 1.01 4.85 1.86
CA THR A 174 1.52 5.79 0.85
C THR A 174 2.10 5.08 -0.36
N ASP A 175 3.00 4.12 -0.12
CA ASP A 175 3.66 3.36 -1.18
C ASP A 175 2.61 2.64 -2.06
N ALA A 176 1.55 2.07 -1.45
CA ALA A 176 0.45 1.46 -2.21
C ALA A 176 -0.39 2.48 -2.99
N ALA A 177 -0.77 3.61 -2.39
CA ALA A 177 -1.55 4.65 -3.05
C ALA A 177 -0.83 5.20 -4.29
N VAL A 178 0.43 5.61 -4.15
CA VAL A 178 1.20 6.16 -5.27
C VAL A 178 1.48 5.11 -6.34
N CYS A 179 1.59 3.84 -5.95
CA CYS A 179 1.72 2.76 -6.92
C CYS A 179 0.41 2.43 -7.64
N ALA A 180 -0.75 2.62 -7.00
CA ALA A 180 -2.06 2.56 -7.66
C ALA A 180 -2.23 3.69 -8.71
N ASP A 181 -1.54 4.83 -8.53
CA ASP A 181 -1.54 5.92 -9.51
C ASP A 181 -0.98 5.51 -10.89
N LYS A 182 -0.05 4.54 -10.93
CA LYS A 182 0.45 3.99 -12.21
C LYS A 182 -0.66 3.37 -13.06
N GLN A 183 -1.75 2.98 -12.41
CA GLN A 183 -2.96 2.44 -13.01
C GLN A 183 -4.11 3.46 -13.03
N GLY A 184 -3.82 4.73 -12.72
CA GLY A 184 -4.78 5.85 -12.70
C GLY A 184 -5.68 5.90 -11.47
N ALA A 185 -5.40 5.10 -10.43
CA ALA A 185 -6.33 4.84 -9.32
C ALA A 185 -5.89 5.43 -7.98
N PHE A 186 -5.02 6.46 -7.96
CA PHE A 186 -4.54 7.05 -6.70
C PHE A 186 -5.67 7.50 -5.78
N TRP A 187 -6.63 8.26 -6.32
CA TRP A 187 -7.64 8.95 -5.52
C TRP A 187 -8.72 7.99 -5.01
N GLU A 188 -9.09 7.01 -5.81
CA GLU A 188 -9.95 5.90 -5.41
C GLU A 188 -9.27 5.06 -4.33
N PHE A 189 -7.99 4.74 -4.50
CA PHE A 189 -7.21 3.98 -3.52
C PHE A 189 -7.01 4.78 -2.23
N HIS A 190 -6.83 6.10 -2.33
CA HIS A 190 -6.75 7.03 -1.21
C HIS A 190 -8.01 6.98 -0.33
N THR A 191 -9.21 7.05 -0.93
CA THR A 191 -10.45 6.91 -0.15
C THR A 191 -10.54 5.54 0.50
N GLN A 192 -10.20 4.47 -0.24
CA GLN A 192 -10.20 3.11 0.30
C GLN A 192 -9.22 2.91 1.46
N LEU A 193 -8.07 3.59 1.47
CA LEU A 193 -7.12 3.52 2.57
C LEU A 193 -7.68 4.15 3.84
N PHE A 194 -8.36 5.30 3.75
CA PHE A 194 -9.01 5.90 4.91
C PHE A 194 -10.18 5.07 5.43
N ASP A 195 -10.96 4.46 4.54
CA ASP A 195 -12.02 3.53 4.92
C ASP A 195 -11.45 2.28 5.62
N LEU A 196 -10.36 1.73 5.08
CA LEU A 196 -9.67 0.59 5.67
C LEU A 196 -9.12 0.93 7.06
N ALA A 197 -8.48 2.09 7.23
CA ALA A 197 -7.99 2.52 8.55
C ALA A 197 -9.12 2.70 9.57
N GLN A 198 -10.27 3.24 9.15
CA GLN A 198 -11.43 3.39 10.02
C GLN A 198 -12.06 2.05 10.39
N ALA A 199 -12.11 1.10 9.44
CA ALA A 199 -12.76 -0.19 9.64
C ALA A 199 -11.90 -1.21 10.39
N GLU A 200 -10.60 -1.27 10.10
CA GLU A 200 -9.68 -2.31 10.56
C GLU A 200 -8.50 -1.79 11.38
N GLY A 201 -8.32 -0.47 11.49
CA GLY A 201 -7.15 0.15 12.10
C GLY A 201 -5.99 0.29 11.09
N HIS A 202 -5.04 1.18 11.37
CA HIS A 202 -3.92 1.43 10.45
C HIS A 202 -2.93 0.26 10.39
N GLU A 203 -2.96 -0.67 11.35
CA GLU A 203 -2.20 -1.91 11.32
C GLU A 203 -2.59 -2.82 10.14
N ALA A 204 -3.77 -2.58 9.54
CA ALA A 204 -4.21 -3.22 8.32
C ALA A 204 -3.33 -2.87 7.11
N PHE A 205 -2.52 -1.80 7.14
CA PHE A 205 -1.60 -1.40 6.08
C PHE A 205 -0.36 -2.30 5.96
N ASN A 206 -0.56 -3.60 5.90
CA ASN A 206 0.44 -4.58 5.51
C ASN A 206 0.32 -4.89 4.01
N THR A 207 1.42 -5.35 3.41
CA THR A 207 1.49 -5.54 1.95
C THR A 207 0.43 -6.52 1.44
N ASN A 208 0.07 -7.58 2.17
CA ASN A 208 -0.93 -8.52 1.67
C ASN A 208 -2.31 -7.89 1.62
N ARG A 209 -2.73 -7.22 2.71
CA ARG A 209 -4.03 -6.55 2.75
C ARG A 209 -4.15 -5.42 1.73
N LEU A 210 -3.08 -4.68 1.50
CA LEU A 210 -3.05 -3.63 0.46
C LEU A 210 -3.16 -4.20 -0.96
N ILE A 211 -2.60 -5.39 -1.20
CA ILE A 211 -2.77 -6.09 -2.48
C ILE A 211 -4.19 -6.67 -2.62
N GLU A 212 -4.77 -7.21 -1.55
CA GLU A 212 -6.18 -7.63 -1.55
C GLU A 212 -7.12 -6.45 -1.84
N LEU A 213 -6.88 -5.29 -1.22
CA LEU A 213 -7.65 -4.08 -1.49
C LEU A 213 -7.58 -3.67 -2.97
N ALA A 214 -6.40 -3.78 -3.58
CA ALA A 214 -6.21 -3.52 -5.00
C ALA A 214 -6.93 -4.53 -5.90
N ASP A 215 -6.94 -5.81 -5.51
CA ASP A 215 -7.67 -6.88 -6.21
C ASP A 215 -9.18 -6.62 -6.17
N ASP A 216 -9.70 -6.23 -5.00
CA ASP A 216 -11.11 -5.85 -4.80
C ASP A 216 -11.51 -4.66 -5.70
N MET A 217 -10.57 -3.77 -6.00
CA MET A 217 -10.73 -2.63 -6.92
C MET A 217 -10.50 -2.99 -8.41
N GLY A 218 -10.10 -4.23 -8.72
CA GLY A 218 -9.80 -4.68 -10.08
C GLY A 218 -8.48 -4.17 -10.66
N LEU A 219 -7.53 -3.77 -9.81
CA LEU A 219 -6.19 -3.33 -10.22
C LEU A 219 -5.26 -4.53 -10.47
N ASP A 220 -4.25 -4.33 -11.32
CA ASP A 220 -3.15 -5.29 -11.52
C ASP A 220 -2.30 -5.39 -10.24
N THR A 221 -2.48 -6.51 -9.54
CA THR A 221 -1.82 -6.79 -8.26
C THR A 221 -0.33 -7.11 -8.41
N ASP A 222 0.12 -7.61 -9.56
CA ASP A 222 1.53 -7.89 -9.84
C ASP A 222 2.29 -6.59 -10.11
N GLU A 223 1.71 -5.68 -10.90
CA GLU A 223 2.25 -4.34 -11.12
C GLU A 223 2.34 -3.57 -9.80
N LEU A 224 1.25 -3.58 -9.01
CA LEU A 224 1.22 -2.91 -7.72
C LEU A 224 2.28 -3.47 -6.77
N ARG A 225 2.39 -4.80 -6.66
CA ARG A 225 3.40 -5.46 -5.82
C ARG A 225 4.82 -5.11 -6.26
N SER A 226 5.08 -5.10 -7.56
CA SER A 226 6.39 -4.71 -8.10
C SER A 226 6.73 -3.26 -7.72
N CYS A 227 5.76 -2.35 -7.84
CA CYS A 227 5.94 -0.95 -7.49
C CYS A 227 6.14 -0.73 -5.99
N ILE A 228 5.34 -1.36 -5.12
CA ILE A 228 5.49 -1.25 -3.65
C ILE A 228 6.88 -1.71 -3.19
N ASN A 229 7.48 -2.69 -3.87
CA ASN A 229 8.83 -3.17 -3.56
C ASN A 229 9.95 -2.34 -4.20
N SER A 230 9.62 -1.32 -4.99
CA SER A 230 10.57 -0.37 -5.55
C SER A 230 10.88 0.76 -4.56
N ASN A 231 11.70 1.73 -4.97
CA ASN A 231 11.95 2.95 -4.20
C ASN A 231 10.99 4.11 -4.54
N TYR A 232 9.98 3.90 -5.38
CA TYR A 232 9.09 4.97 -5.85
C TYR A 232 8.37 5.68 -4.71
N GLY A 233 7.68 4.94 -3.83
CA GLY A 233 6.99 5.55 -2.68
C GLY A 233 7.93 6.24 -1.69
N GLN A 234 9.16 5.75 -1.54
CA GLN A 234 10.19 6.46 -0.76
C GLN A 234 10.55 7.82 -1.37
N GLN A 235 10.68 7.91 -2.70
CA GLN A 235 10.98 9.17 -3.39
C GLN A 235 9.85 10.19 -3.21
N VAL A 236 8.59 9.76 -3.38
CA VAL A 236 7.42 10.63 -3.19
C VAL A 236 7.35 11.14 -1.75
N ARG A 237 7.58 10.28 -0.75
CA ARG A 237 7.62 10.69 0.66
C ARG A 237 8.77 11.66 0.96
N ALA A 238 9.91 11.49 0.31
CA ALA A 238 11.05 12.40 0.46
C ALA A 238 10.73 13.79 -0.11
N ALA A 239 10.16 13.86 -1.32
CA ALA A 239 9.69 15.11 -1.92
C ALA A 239 8.62 15.79 -1.06
N ALA A 240 7.68 15.01 -0.53
CA ALA A 240 6.65 15.56 0.36
C ALA A 240 7.24 16.14 1.66
N SER A 241 8.27 15.47 2.19
CA SER A 241 8.99 15.91 3.40
C SER A 241 9.79 17.21 3.17
N GLU A 242 10.28 17.45 1.96
CA GLU A 242 11.01 18.67 1.61
C GLU A 242 10.10 19.91 1.69
N LEU A 243 8.92 19.84 1.05
CA LEU A 243 7.95 20.94 1.16
C LEU A 243 7.41 21.09 2.58
N GLN A 244 7.11 19.98 3.26
CA GLN A 244 6.70 19.96 4.67
C GLN A 244 7.71 20.71 5.57
N SER A 245 9.00 20.44 5.38
CA SER A 245 10.08 21.08 6.14
C SER A 245 10.20 22.57 5.81
N THR A 246 10.10 22.92 4.53
CA THR A 246 10.17 24.31 4.05
C THR A 246 9.05 25.17 4.62
N LEU A 247 7.83 24.64 4.70
CA LEU A 247 6.65 25.35 5.21
C LEU A 247 6.48 25.22 6.74
N GLY A 248 7.29 24.41 7.41
CA GLY A 248 7.15 24.14 8.84
C GLY A 248 5.79 23.51 9.18
N VAL A 249 5.35 22.54 8.38
CA VAL A 249 4.15 21.75 8.66
C VAL A 249 4.51 20.67 9.69
N ASN A 250 3.81 20.63 10.82
CA ASN A 250 4.16 19.75 11.96
C ASN A 250 2.96 18.94 12.48
N SER A 251 1.83 18.97 11.79
CA SER A 251 0.61 18.24 12.14
C SER A 251 -0.19 17.92 10.88
N THR A 252 -1.02 16.88 10.96
CA THR A 252 -1.93 16.47 9.88
C THR A 252 -3.38 16.38 10.40
N PRO A 253 -4.38 16.69 9.56
CA PRO A 253 -4.24 17.25 8.23
C PRO A 253 -3.78 18.72 8.29
N THR A 254 -2.93 19.12 7.36
CA THR A 254 -2.63 20.53 7.11
C THR A 254 -2.88 20.86 5.64
N VAL A 255 -3.62 21.93 5.35
CA VAL A 255 -3.85 22.40 3.99
C VAL A 255 -3.27 23.80 3.82
N VAL A 256 -2.47 23.97 2.78
CA VAL A 256 -1.97 25.26 2.32
C VAL A 256 -2.43 25.51 0.89
N TYR A 257 -2.38 26.76 0.45
CA TYR A 257 -2.77 27.12 -0.91
C TYR A 257 -1.79 28.09 -1.54
N ARG A 258 -1.69 28.02 -2.86
CA ARG A 258 -1.16 29.09 -3.72
C ARG A 258 -2.24 29.49 -4.71
N ALA A 259 -2.26 30.75 -5.11
CA ALA A 259 -3.33 31.33 -5.93
C ALA A 259 -2.77 32.28 -6.99
N GLY A 260 -3.64 32.70 -7.92
CA GLY A 260 -3.26 33.56 -9.04
C GLY A 260 -2.39 32.86 -10.08
N GLY A 261 -2.45 31.53 -10.15
CA GLY A 261 -1.63 30.73 -11.08
C GLY A 261 -0.15 30.65 -10.73
N SER A 262 0.26 31.10 -9.53
CA SER A 262 1.66 30.98 -9.10
C SER A 262 2.13 29.52 -9.10
N GLN A 263 3.35 29.33 -9.60
CA GLN A 263 4.06 28.05 -9.57
C GLN A 263 5.23 28.05 -8.56
N SER A 264 5.42 29.14 -7.80
CA SER A 264 6.53 29.29 -6.86
C SER A 264 6.20 28.67 -5.49
N ASP A 265 7.13 27.90 -4.93
CA ASP A 265 7.00 27.37 -3.56
C ASP A 265 7.08 28.46 -2.48
N ALA A 266 7.59 29.64 -2.80
CA ALA A 266 7.58 30.78 -1.87
C ALA A 266 6.17 31.37 -1.66
N ASP A 267 5.21 31.02 -2.53
CA ASP A 267 3.87 31.61 -2.53
C ASP A 267 2.82 30.76 -1.79
N TRP A 268 3.24 29.66 -1.16
CA TRP A 268 2.37 28.86 -0.31
C TRP A 268 1.92 29.66 0.91
N ARG A 269 0.61 29.64 1.16
CA ARG A 269 -0.06 30.34 2.26
C ARG A 269 -0.85 29.37 3.11
N PHE A 270 -0.80 29.60 4.42
CA PHE A 270 -1.70 28.95 5.36
C PHE A 270 -3.04 29.65 5.39
N PHE A 271 -4.09 28.89 5.70
CA PHE A 271 -5.35 29.48 6.13
C PHE A 271 -5.18 30.16 7.48
N THR A 272 -5.92 31.24 7.69
CA THR A 272 -5.94 31.99 8.94
C THR A 272 -7.34 31.93 9.50
N SER A 273 -7.48 31.48 10.75
CA SER A 273 -8.78 31.45 11.39
C SER A 273 -9.28 32.87 11.70
N SER A 274 -10.53 33.01 12.13
CA SER A 274 -11.15 34.30 12.47
C SER A 274 -10.43 35.07 13.58
N ASN A 275 -9.62 34.40 14.41
CA ASN A 275 -8.80 35.03 15.44
C ASN A 275 -7.40 35.47 14.95
N GLY A 276 -7.08 35.26 13.66
CA GLY A 276 -5.78 35.60 13.06
C GLY A 276 -4.69 34.55 13.26
N GLU A 277 -4.97 33.43 13.93
CA GLU A 277 -4.02 32.33 14.08
C GLU A 277 -3.98 31.45 12.83
N ARG A 278 -2.83 30.81 12.60
CA ARG A 278 -2.65 29.82 11.54
C ARG A 278 -3.60 28.65 11.79
N ALA A 279 -4.54 28.45 10.87
CA ALA A 279 -5.35 27.25 10.84
C ALA A 279 -4.53 26.11 10.21
N THR A 280 -4.70 24.89 10.73
CA THR A 280 -4.09 23.70 10.11
C THR A 280 -4.81 23.38 8.81
N ARG A 281 -6.14 23.49 8.77
CA ARG A 281 -6.96 23.29 7.58
C ARG A 281 -7.90 24.46 7.35
N GLY A 282 -8.15 24.80 6.09
CA GLY A 282 -9.23 25.70 5.71
C GLY A 282 -10.56 24.95 5.76
N SER A 283 -11.58 25.56 6.35
CA SER A 283 -12.96 25.11 6.23
C SER A 283 -13.44 25.24 4.79
N TYR A 284 -14.45 24.46 4.43
CA TYR A 284 -15.11 24.56 3.13
C TYR A 284 -15.52 26.00 2.78
N ASP A 285 -16.03 26.77 3.75
CA ASP A 285 -16.47 28.15 3.50
C ASP A 285 -15.30 29.10 3.21
N GLU A 286 -14.15 28.90 3.86
CA GLU A 286 -12.91 29.62 3.57
C GLU A 286 -12.36 29.26 2.18
N VAL A 287 -12.38 27.98 1.82
CA VAL A 287 -12.03 27.52 0.47
C VAL A 287 -12.95 28.14 -0.56
N ALA A 288 -14.26 28.13 -0.32
CA ALA A 288 -15.24 28.72 -1.22
C ALA A 288 -15.06 30.24 -1.35
N ALA A 289 -14.69 30.93 -0.28
CA ALA A 289 -14.37 32.36 -0.31
C ALA A 289 -13.11 32.65 -1.13
N LEU A 290 -12.06 31.85 -0.95
CA LEU A 290 -10.83 31.94 -1.75
C LEU A 290 -11.10 31.70 -3.23
N VAL A 291 -11.87 30.66 -3.56
CA VAL A 291 -12.29 30.36 -4.93
C VAL A 291 -13.03 31.53 -5.54
N ARG A 292 -14.02 32.11 -4.84
CA ARG A 292 -14.73 33.30 -5.32
C ARG A 292 -13.80 34.51 -5.54
N GLN A 293 -12.83 34.70 -4.67
CA GLN A 293 -11.90 35.83 -4.76
C GLN A 293 -11.02 35.73 -6.02
N TYR A 294 -10.39 34.58 -6.27
CA TYR A 294 -9.40 34.44 -7.34
C TYR A 294 -10.00 33.98 -8.68
N ASN A 295 -11.25 33.53 -8.71
CA ASN A 295 -11.98 33.22 -9.93
C ASN A 295 -12.99 34.33 -10.32
N SER A 296 -13.01 35.46 -9.59
CA SER A 296 -13.82 36.62 -9.98
C SER A 296 -13.25 37.28 -11.25
N PRO A 297 -14.08 37.75 -12.19
CA PRO A 297 -13.64 38.47 -13.39
C PRO A 297 -12.72 39.67 -13.12
N ASP A 298 -12.80 40.24 -11.91
CA ASP A 298 -12.05 41.43 -11.49
C ASP A 298 -10.69 41.11 -10.84
N ALA A 299 -10.34 39.83 -10.65
CA ALA A 299 -9.13 39.41 -9.93
C ALA A 299 -7.79 39.70 -10.68
N GLY A 300 -7.85 40.33 -11.86
CA GLY A 300 -6.71 40.64 -12.72
C GLY A 300 -6.51 42.13 -13.03
N GLN A 301 -7.01 43.05 -12.21
CA GLN A 301 -6.72 44.50 -12.31
C GLN A 301 -5.79 44.99 -11.20
#